data_AF-A0A2N2ZBG5-F1
#
_entry.id   AF-A0A2N2ZBG5-F1
#
_cell.length_a   1.000
_cell.length_b   1.000
_cell.length_c   1.000
_cell.angle_alpha   90.00
_cell.angle_beta   90.00
_cell.angle_gamma   90.00
#
_symmetry.space_group_name_H-M   'P 1'
#
loop_
_entity.id
_entity.type
_entity.pdbx_description
1 polymer ?
#
loop_
_entity_poly.entity_id
_entity_poly.type
_entity_poly.pdbx_seq_one_letter_code
_entity_poly.pdbx_strand_id
1 'polypeptide(L)'
;MLVIFLFMLLQIGFSQSHTHEKAASANEGTWKPINKFTNPSSNTTSEITPMVNLLNGVFFYSKNSVCEAEKVIILKLINSNNYAVTIAYQLDPILPKVIIEIPANSNYEGSCVPTKNENESKLIIRNTQELDKEKIQEYIFSQITVTKM
;
A
#
# COMPACT_ATOMS: atom_id res chain seq x y z
N MET A 1 58.43 7.90 47.82
CA MET A 1 57.54 8.42 48.86
C MET A 1 57.04 9.80 48.43
N LEU A 2 55.81 9.88 47.91
CA LEU A 2 54.96 11.07 48.00
C LEU A 2 53.52 10.61 47.71
N VAL A 3 52.67 10.75 48.72
CA VAL A 3 51.22 10.59 48.66
C VAL A 3 50.66 12.00 48.51
N ILE A 4 49.64 12.22 47.66
CA ILE A 4 48.56 13.19 47.88
C ILE A 4 47.32 12.74 47.10
N PHE A 5 46.25 12.51 47.87
CA PHE A 5 44.84 12.39 47.48
C PHE A 5 44.31 13.70 46.88
N LEU A 6 43.35 13.66 45.94
CA LEU A 6 42.01 14.25 46.18
C LEU A 6 41.00 13.95 45.06
N PHE A 7 39.81 13.54 45.49
CA PHE A 7 38.56 13.50 44.75
C PHE A 7 38.08 14.92 44.36
N MET A 8 37.44 15.05 43.19
CA MET A 8 36.37 16.03 42.97
C MET A 8 35.34 15.48 41.98
N LEU A 9 34.10 15.47 42.43
CA LEU A 9 32.88 15.06 41.77
C LEU A 9 32.19 16.27 41.09
N LEU A 10 31.24 15.94 40.20
CA LEU A 10 30.03 16.69 39.83
C LEU A 10 30.09 17.81 38.76
N GLN A 11 29.51 17.47 37.59
CA GLN A 11 28.27 18.04 36.98
C GLN A 11 28.29 19.27 36.02
N ILE A 12 27.57 19.02 34.91
CA ILE A 12 26.78 19.87 34.02
C ILE A 12 27.49 20.55 32.83
N GLY A 13 26.99 20.18 31.64
CA GLY A 13 27.17 20.89 30.39
C GLY A 13 26.31 20.30 29.28
N PHE A 14 24.99 20.40 29.38
CA PHE A 14 24.12 20.33 28.21
C PHE A 14 24.52 21.46 27.26
N SER A 15 24.90 21.15 26.02
CA SER A 15 24.67 22.07 24.91
C SER A 15 24.52 21.31 23.60
N GLN A 16 23.39 21.59 22.94
CA GLN A 16 22.91 20.98 21.72
C GLN A 16 23.83 21.29 20.54
N SER A 17 24.04 20.31 19.67
CA SER A 17 24.08 20.59 18.24
C SER A 17 23.14 19.64 17.54
N HIS A 18 21.94 20.15 17.27
CA HIS A 18 20.99 19.57 16.35
C HIS A 18 21.62 19.58 14.96
N THR A 19 22.21 18.47 14.54
CA THR A 19 22.29 18.19 13.11
C THR A 19 20.99 17.49 12.75
N HIS A 20 20.04 18.28 12.24
CA HIS A 20 18.88 17.80 11.51
C HIS A 20 19.37 17.00 10.30
N GLU A 21 19.68 15.73 10.50
CA GLU A 21 19.58 14.77 9.41
C GLU A 21 18.10 14.52 9.24
N LYS A 22 17.51 15.30 8.34
CA LYS A 22 16.12 15.18 7.88
C LYS A 22 15.98 13.81 7.25
N ALA A 23 15.80 12.78 8.09
CA ALA A 23 15.23 11.52 7.68
C ALA A 23 13.96 11.88 6.92
N ALA A 24 13.93 11.51 5.66
CA ALA A 24 12.79 11.73 4.79
C ALA A 24 11.56 11.20 5.53
N SER A 25 10.70 12.12 5.98
CA SER A 25 9.34 11.78 6.39
C SER A 25 8.61 11.38 5.11
N ALA A 26 8.83 10.13 4.72
CA ALA A 26 7.96 9.42 3.83
C ALA A 26 6.61 9.39 4.54
N ASN A 27 5.58 9.94 3.90
CA ASN A 27 4.21 9.55 4.18
C ASN A 27 4.11 8.02 4.00
N GLU A 28 4.50 7.23 5.00
CA GLU A 28 4.18 5.81 5.09
C GLU A 28 2.67 5.74 5.35
N GLY A 29 1.95 5.67 4.23
CA GLY A 29 0.63 6.24 4.11
C GLY A 29 -0.47 5.44 4.78
N THR A 30 -1.40 6.15 5.42
CA THR A 30 -2.72 5.67 5.77
C THR A 30 -3.35 4.96 4.57
N TRP A 31 -3.94 3.79 4.79
CA TRP A 31 -4.71 3.08 3.78
C TRP A 31 -5.80 3.96 3.19
N LYS A 32 -5.80 4.11 1.87
CA LYS A 32 -6.82 4.85 1.12
C LYS A 32 -7.74 3.87 0.38
N PRO A 33 -9.06 4.01 0.51
CA PRO A 33 -10.00 3.20 -0.26
C PRO A 33 -9.88 3.54 -1.76
N ILE A 34 -9.95 2.54 -2.62
CA ILE A 34 -9.91 2.72 -4.08
C ILE A 34 -11.34 2.96 -4.57
N ASN A 35 -11.69 4.24 -4.79
CA ASN A 35 -13.08 4.66 -5.01
C ASN A 35 -13.50 4.79 -6.49
N LYS A 36 -12.82 4.12 -7.41
CA LYS A 36 -12.95 4.37 -8.87
C LYS A 36 -13.61 3.22 -9.66
N PHE A 37 -14.29 2.30 -8.99
CA PHE A 37 -15.01 1.24 -9.70
C PHE A 37 -16.30 1.82 -10.29
N THR A 38 -16.36 1.94 -11.61
CA THR A 38 -17.60 2.26 -12.33
C THR A 38 -18.51 1.04 -12.26
N ASN A 39 -19.40 1.01 -11.26
CA ASN A 39 -20.46 0.00 -11.19
C ASN A 39 -21.47 0.25 -12.33
N PRO A 40 -21.77 -0.71 -13.21
CA PRO A 40 -22.93 -0.59 -14.08
C PRO A 40 -24.19 -0.82 -13.24
N SER A 41 -24.99 0.24 -13.09
CA SER A 41 -26.39 0.25 -12.61
C SER A 41 -26.62 0.14 -11.09
N SER A 42 -27.08 1.25 -10.50
CA SER A 42 -28.34 1.29 -9.75
C SER A 42 -28.69 2.74 -9.36
N ASN A 43 -29.85 3.20 -9.83
CA ASN A 43 -30.46 4.47 -9.42
C ASN A 43 -30.85 4.37 -7.93
N THR A 44 -30.40 5.27 -7.05
CA THR A 44 -31.16 5.80 -5.89
C THR A 44 -30.33 6.88 -5.19
N THR A 45 -30.95 8.06 -5.05
CA THR A 45 -30.52 9.22 -4.28
C THR A 45 -30.73 9.00 -2.79
N SER A 46 -29.67 9.01 -1.98
CA SER A 46 -29.67 9.39 -0.55
C SER A 46 -28.24 9.52 -0.06
N GLU A 47 -28.00 10.55 0.75
CA GLU A 47 -26.73 10.99 1.30
C GLU A 47 -26.17 9.97 2.31
N ILE A 48 -25.48 8.95 1.79
CA ILE A 48 -24.55 8.08 2.51
C ILE A 48 -23.40 7.94 1.52
N THR A 49 -22.17 8.33 1.88
CA THR A 49 -21.02 8.14 0.98
C THR A 49 -21.00 6.66 0.59
N PRO A 50 -21.25 6.29 -0.69
CA PRO A 50 -21.35 4.89 -1.07
C PRO A 50 -20.06 4.17 -0.65
N MET A 51 -20.13 2.89 -0.31
CA MET A 51 -18.94 2.05 -0.16
C MET A 51 -18.28 1.91 -1.54
N VAL A 52 -17.54 2.95 -1.96
CA VAL A 52 -17.04 3.10 -3.34
C VAL A 52 -15.87 2.17 -3.66
N ASN A 53 -15.34 1.48 -2.65
CA ASN A 53 -14.18 0.60 -2.77
C ASN A 53 -14.49 -0.89 -2.75
N LEU A 54 -15.76 -1.25 -2.96
CA LEU A 54 -16.24 -2.62 -3.03
C LEU A 54 -16.56 -2.98 -4.48
N LEU A 55 -15.96 -4.06 -4.99
CA LEU A 55 -16.29 -4.62 -6.30
C LEU A 55 -16.48 -6.14 -6.16
N ASN A 56 -17.67 -6.62 -6.50
CA ASN A 56 -18.07 -8.03 -6.42
C ASN A 56 -17.68 -8.73 -5.09
N GLY A 57 -17.91 -8.06 -3.96
CA GLY A 57 -17.61 -8.63 -2.63
C GLY A 57 -16.13 -8.57 -2.22
N VAL A 58 -15.29 -7.84 -2.96
CA VAL A 58 -13.90 -7.57 -2.59
C VAL A 58 -13.71 -6.09 -2.30
N PHE A 59 -13.16 -5.77 -1.12
CA PHE A 59 -12.74 -4.42 -0.78
C PHE A 59 -11.31 -4.14 -1.23
N PHE A 60 -11.11 -2.96 -1.81
CA PHE A 60 -9.83 -2.53 -2.35
C PHE A 60 -9.28 -1.31 -1.62
N TYR A 61 -8.02 -1.39 -1.22
CA TYR A 61 -7.28 -0.31 -0.59
C TYR A 61 -5.89 -0.17 -1.22
N SER A 62 -5.36 1.03 -1.19
CA SER A 62 -3.98 1.32 -1.61
C SER A 62 -3.26 2.16 -0.57
N LYS A 63 -1.94 1.98 -0.49
CA LYS A 63 -1.03 2.89 0.22
C LYS A 63 0.19 3.14 -0.64
N ASN A 64 0.68 4.37 -0.64
CA ASN A 64 2.00 4.67 -1.19
C ASN A 64 3.06 4.18 -0.19
N SER A 65 4.11 3.55 -0.70
CA SER A 65 5.21 3.03 0.12
C SER A 65 6.53 3.06 -0.66
N VAL A 66 7.58 2.53 -0.05
CA VAL A 66 8.91 2.39 -0.66
C VAL A 66 9.39 0.95 -0.46
N CYS A 67 9.65 0.23 -1.55
CA CYS A 67 10.33 -1.07 -1.53
C CYS A 67 11.73 -0.87 -2.13
N GLU A 68 12.80 -1.27 -1.46
CA GLU A 68 14.17 -1.25 -2.03
C GLU A 68 14.56 0.10 -2.67
N ALA A 69 14.23 1.21 -2.00
CA ALA A 69 14.39 2.59 -2.48
C ALA A 69 13.51 3.01 -3.68
N GLU A 70 12.65 2.14 -4.18
CA GLU A 70 11.65 2.44 -5.21
C GLU A 70 10.31 2.85 -4.60
N LYS A 71 9.72 3.94 -5.10
CA LYS A 71 8.36 4.33 -4.72
C LYS A 71 7.34 3.38 -5.36
N VAL A 72 6.53 2.72 -4.54
CA VAL A 72 5.53 1.76 -4.98
C VAL A 72 4.14 2.11 -4.45
N ILE A 73 3.13 1.45 -5.00
CA ILE A 73 1.79 1.38 -4.43
C ILE A 73 1.57 -0.05 -3.96
N ILE A 74 1.24 -0.20 -2.68
CA ILE A 74 0.86 -1.48 -2.10
C ILE A 74 -0.66 -1.57 -2.08
N LEU A 75 -1.20 -2.68 -2.56
CA LEU A 75 -2.61 -3.00 -2.52
C LEU A 75 -2.95 -3.86 -1.31
N LYS A 76 -4.16 -3.66 -0.79
CA LYS A 76 -4.80 -4.55 0.18
C LYS A 76 -6.19 -4.92 -0.32
N LEU A 77 -6.47 -6.22 -0.29
CA LEU A 77 -7.66 -6.84 -0.81
C LEU A 77 -8.34 -7.64 0.28
N ILE A 78 -9.64 -7.41 0.51
CA ILE A 78 -10.41 -8.15 1.49
C ILE A 78 -11.57 -8.83 0.76
N ASN A 79 -11.51 -10.15 0.58
CA ASN A 79 -12.58 -10.91 -0.01
C ASN A 79 -13.60 -11.30 1.07
N SER A 80 -14.76 -10.64 1.08
CA SER A 80 -15.86 -10.93 2.00
C SER A 80 -16.84 -11.99 1.46
N ASN A 81 -16.57 -12.56 0.28
CA ASN A 81 -17.37 -13.65 -0.25
C ASN A 81 -17.06 -14.96 0.49
N ASN A 82 -18.05 -15.86 0.48
CA ASN A 82 -17.89 -17.25 0.91
C ASN A 82 -17.27 -18.16 -0.17
N TYR A 83 -16.76 -17.59 -1.27
CA TYR A 83 -16.07 -18.27 -2.35
C TYR A 83 -14.77 -17.54 -2.72
N ALA A 84 -13.83 -18.27 -3.32
CA ALA A 84 -12.60 -17.69 -3.83
C ALA A 84 -12.87 -16.85 -5.08
N VAL A 85 -12.05 -15.83 -5.30
CA VAL A 85 -12.18 -14.92 -6.45
C VAL A 85 -10.86 -14.79 -7.18
N THR A 86 -10.95 -14.64 -8.50
CA THR A 86 -9.84 -14.23 -9.34
C THR A 86 -9.95 -12.73 -9.59
N ILE A 87 -8.86 -12.02 -9.35
CA ILE A 87 -8.71 -10.59 -9.60
C ILE A 87 -7.70 -10.43 -10.72
N ALA A 88 -8.09 -9.70 -11.76
CA ALA A 88 -7.23 -9.39 -12.88
C ALA A 88 -7.14 -7.89 -13.09
N TYR A 89 -5.93 -7.40 -13.37
CA TYR A 89 -5.67 -6.02 -13.79
C TYR A 89 -4.46 -5.96 -14.71
N GLN A 90 -4.24 -4.80 -15.32
CA GLN A 90 -3.17 -4.60 -16.28
C GLN A 90 -2.46 -3.29 -15.96
N LEU A 91 -1.12 -3.30 -15.95
CA LEU A 91 -0.32 -2.10 -15.66
C LEU A 91 -0.30 -1.14 -16.86
N ASP A 92 -0.26 -1.69 -18.07
CA ASP A 92 -0.23 -0.98 -19.34
C ASP A 92 -0.94 -1.86 -20.39
N PRO A 93 -1.67 -1.29 -21.37
CA PRO A 93 -2.34 -2.05 -22.43
C PRO A 93 -1.46 -3.07 -23.17
N ILE A 94 -0.15 -2.87 -23.24
CA ILE A 94 0.79 -3.77 -23.94
C ILE A 94 1.38 -4.86 -23.04
N LEU A 95 1.24 -4.74 -21.72
CA LEU A 95 1.81 -5.68 -20.75
C LEU A 95 0.82 -6.82 -20.43
N PRO A 96 1.29 -8.02 -20.04
CA PRO A 96 0.37 -9.09 -19.64
C PRO A 96 -0.46 -8.69 -18.42
N LYS A 97 -1.66 -9.26 -18.30
CA LYS A 97 -2.51 -9.09 -17.12
C LYS A 97 -1.87 -9.75 -15.91
N VAL A 98 -1.95 -9.08 -14.77
CA VAL A 98 -1.66 -9.66 -13.46
C VAL A 98 -2.89 -10.41 -12.98
N ILE A 99 -2.71 -11.67 -12.58
CA ILE A 99 -3.78 -12.55 -12.08
C ILE A 99 -3.49 -12.93 -10.64
N ILE A 100 -4.47 -12.70 -9.77
CA ILE A 100 -4.39 -12.93 -8.32
C ILE A 100 -5.60 -13.74 -7.88
N GLU A 101 -5.35 -14.82 -7.15
CA GLU A 101 -6.41 -15.65 -6.57
C GLU A 101 -6.50 -15.36 -5.07
N ILE A 102 -7.70 -14.96 -4.63
CA ILE A 102 -7.96 -14.61 -3.25
C ILE A 102 -8.99 -15.61 -2.68
N PRO A 103 -8.62 -16.44 -1.70
CA PRO A 103 -9.54 -17.36 -1.04
C PRO A 103 -10.77 -16.65 -0.43
N ALA A 104 -11.84 -17.42 -0.20
CA ALA A 104 -13.02 -16.95 0.52
C ALA A 104 -12.65 -16.39 1.90
N ASN A 105 -13.37 -15.35 2.36
CA ASN A 105 -13.23 -14.76 3.70
C ASN A 105 -11.78 -14.47 4.10
N SER A 106 -10.98 -13.94 3.18
CA SER A 106 -9.54 -13.73 3.38
C SER A 106 -9.11 -12.28 3.12
N ASN A 107 -7.95 -11.91 3.68
CA ASN A 107 -7.35 -10.60 3.54
C ASN A 107 -5.90 -10.76 3.06
N TYR A 108 -5.56 -10.11 1.95
CA TYR A 108 -4.24 -10.14 1.34
C TYR A 108 -3.70 -8.71 1.25
N GLU A 109 -2.47 -8.54 1.70
CA GLU A 109 -1.73 -7.28 1.64
C GLU A 109 -0.43 -7.49 0.88
N GLY A 110 -0.11 -6.57 -0.03
CA GLY A 110 1.17 -6.62 -0.72
C GLY A 110 2.35 -6.42 0.21
N SER A 111 3.41 -7.19 0.00
CA SER A 111 4.61 -7.18 0.84
C SER A 111 5.86 -6.94 0.01
N CYS A 112 6.65 -5.93 0.38
CA CYS A 112 7.97 -5.68 -0.22
C CYS A 112 8.99 -6.77 0.12
N VAL A 113 8.75 -7.54 1.18
CA VAL A 113 9.62 -8.63 1.61
C VAL A 113 9.25 -9.88 0.83
N PRO A 114 10.22 -10.72 0.40
CA PRO A 114 9.93 -12.02 -0.18
C PRO A 114 9.03 -12.84 0.76
N THR A 115 7.82 -13.16 0.32
CA THR A 115 6.89 -14.01 1.07
C THR A 115 6.73 -15.36 0.39
N LYS A 116 6.23 -16.34 1.15
CA LYS A 116 5.88 -17.67 0.61
C LYS A 116 4.65 -17.62 -0.31
N ASN A 117 3.91 -16.51 -0.29
CA ASN A 117 2.66 -16.33 -1.00
C ASN A 117 2.89 -15.47 -2.24
N GLU A 118 2.97 -16.11 -3.40
CA GLU A 118 3.22 -15.44 -4.67
C GLU A 118 2.20 -14.32 -4.97
N ASN A 119 0.98 -14.42 -4.45
CA ASN A 119 -0.06 -13.42 -4.67
C ASN A 119 0.20 -12.10 -3.94
N GLU A 120 0.90 -12.11 -2.80
CA GLU A 120 1.25 -10.87 -2.08
C GLU A 120 2.28 -10.04 -2.86
N SER A 121 3.22 -10.70 -3.54
CA SER A 121 4.20 -10.00 -4.40
C SER A 121 3.54 -9.30 -5.58
N LYS A 122 2.43 -9.86 -6.08
CA LYS A 122 1.63 -9.28 -7.17
C LYS A 122 0.86 -8.05 -6.72
N LEU A 123 0.62 -7.85 -5.42
CA LEU A 123 -0.08 -6.69 -4.88
C LEU A 123 0.80 -5.44 -4.72
N ILE A 124 1.96 -5.43 -5.36
CA ILE A 124 2.85 -4.27 -5.43
C ILE A 124 2.88 -3.74 -6.86
N ILE A 125 2.39 -2.52 -7.04
CA ILE A 125 2.49 -1.79 -8.30
C ILE A 125 3.76 -0.93 -8.25
N ARG A 126 4.74 -1.29 -9.08
CA ARG A 126 5.96 -0.51 -9.31
C ARG A 126 5.72 0.40 -10.50
N ASN A 127 6.03 1.70 -10.35
CA ASN A 127 5.97 2.61 -11.48
C ASN A 127 7.25 2.45 -12.31
N THR A 128 7.21 1.62 -13.35
CA THR A 128 8.38 1.29 -14.18
C THR A 128 8.64 2.30 -15.30
N GLN A 129 7.78 3.32 -15.46
CA GLN A 129 7.94 4.38 -16.46
C GLN A 129 7.75 5.73 -15.76
N GLU A 130 8.43 6.80 -16.22
CA GLU A 130 8.20 8.19 -15.76
C GLU A 130 6.82 8.74 -16.18
N LEU A 131 5.84 7.86 -16.38
CA LEU A 131 4.46 8.22 -16.62
C LEU A 131 3.85 8.83 -15.35
N ASP A 132 2.89 9.73 -15.58
CA ASP A 132 2.11 10.38 -14.55
C ASP A 132 1.43 9.34 -13.65
N LYS A 133 1.88 9.27 -12.39
CA LYS A 133 1.46 8.27 -11.41
C LYS A 133 -0.05 8.24 -11.22
N GLU A 134 -0.70 9.40 -11.28
CA GLU A 134 -2.14 9.50 -11.06
C GLU A 134 -2.91 8.87 -12.23
N LYS A 135 -2.43 9.06 -13.46
CA LYS A 135 -3.04 8.46 -14.66
C LYS A 135 -2.87 6.96 -14.72
N ILE A 136 -1.70 6.45 -14.31
CA ILE A 136 -1.47 5.00 -14.23
C ILE A 136 -2.39 4.38 -13.17
N GLN A 137 -2.48 4.99 -11.98
CA GLN A 137 -3.39 4.53 -10.94
C GLN A 137 -4.83 4.50 -11.42
N GLU A 138 -5.27 5.57 -12.09
CA GLU A 138 -6.60 5.64 -12.67
C GLU A 138 -6.85 4.56 -13.71
N TYR A 139 -5.89 4.35 -14.63
CA TYR A 139 -5.98 3.30 -15.63
C TYR A 139 -6.08 1.92 -14.97
N ILE A 140 -5.12 1.54 -14.12
CA ILE A 140 -5.08 0.23 -13.46
C ILE A 140 -6.41 -0.04 -12.75
N PHE A 141 -6.87 0.91 -11.94
CA PHE A 141 -8.07 0.72 -11.11
C PHE A 141 -9.36 0.73 -11.94
N SER A 142 -9.38 1.37 -13.10
CA SER A 142 -10.52 1.30 -14.04
C SER A 142 -10.65 -0.05 -14.74
N GLN A 143 -9.57 -0.83 -14.83
CA GLN A 143 -9.52 -2.10 -15.55
C GLN A 143 -9.59 -3.32 -14.61
N ILE A 144 -9.72 -3.12 -13.30
CA ILE A 144 -9.84 -4.23 -12.35
C ILE A 144 -11.11 -5.01 -12.64
N THR A 145 -10.95 -6.32 -12.82
CA THR A 145 -12.06 -7.27 -12.89
C THR A 145 -11.99 -8.25 -11.73
N VAL A 146 -13.14 -8.57 -11.16
CA VAL A 146 -13.29 -9.57 -10.09
C VAL A 146 -14.26 -10.64 -10.57
N THR A 147 -13.81 -11.89 -10.60
CA THR A 147 -14.60 -13.04 -11.07
C THR A 147 -14.64 -14.11 -10.00
N LYS A 148 -15.82 -14.69 -9.78
CA LYS A 148 -16.00 -15.85 -8.90
C LYS A 148 -15.26 -17.05 -9.48
N MET A 149 -14.54 -17.78 -8.62
CA MET A 149 -13.97 -19.11 -8.93
C MET A 149 -14.97 -20.23 -8.63
#